data_AF-A0A9P0LRE7-F1
#
_entry.id   AF-A0A9P0LRE7-F1
#
_cell.length_a   1.000
_cell.length_b   1.000
_cell.length_c   1.000
_cell.angle_alpha   90.00
_cell.angle_beta   90.00
_cell.angle_gamma   90.00
#
_symmetry.space_group_name_H-M   'P 1'
#
loop_
_entity.id
_entity.type
_entity.pdbx_description
1 polymer ?
#
loop_
_entity_poly.entity_id
_entity_poly.type
_entity_poly.pdbx_seq_one_letter_code
_entity_poly.pdbx_strand_id
1 'polypeptide(L)'
;MSASQIKEKIYIPIHTTNNQLVLSGLGKSTKRGIKKCNNCSTYNGTRSAVCKNKNCGVILKDSEEKSRVDIDAVKLLTGKEKQVFSVRVRDMGPDYRGFVQLPILQSQEDKNILSEVALCFVDSCQNSFDNSILKCHEEDQNSTNQVCDHIKSALKSQSSATPMKFKNDVLGSLQVTDDVKETLYILANEKQGCLVQQVSKSIMAVKCQATPKHPLGYLHFGFIKGKGRYCYEKYFCSCSEFIESRSIPGKEIRKCIHYYACIWSLASNTRYFDEFSYFLQFELPLSEPIFGHLNDKPSPLSETSKYIQQAAAMKVTANKCLDERYRKSKVIKVGCPSTKLMNIC
;
A
#
# COMPACT_ATOMS: atom_id res chain seq x y z
N MET A 1 -37.29 -55.26 -7.34
CA MET A 1 -38.00 -54.07 -7.87
C MET A 1 -36.97 -53.23 -8.61
N SER A 2 -37.21 -52.92 -9.89
CA SER A 2 -36.22 -52.32 -10.77
C SER A 2 -36.07 -50.81 -10.53
N ALA A 3 -34.88 -50.27 -10.82
CA ALA A 3 -34.50 -48.86 -10.67
C ALA A 3 -35.39 -47.87 -11.48
N SER A 4 -36.31 -48.38 -12.29
CA SER A 4 -37.31 -47.61 -13.04
C SER A 4 -38.52 -47.18 -12.20
N GLN A 5 -38.74 -47.74 -11.00
CA GLN A 5 -39.93 -47.44 -10.17
C GLN A 5 -39.72 -46.35 -9.10
N ILE A 6 -38.51 -45.80 -8.96
CA ILE A 6 -38.19 -44.76 -7.96
C ILE A 6 -38.28 -43.33 -8.56
N LYS A 7 -38.35 -43.19 -9.89
CA LYS A 7 -38.36 -41.89 -10.58
C LYS A 7 -39.73 -41.18 -10.66
N GLU A 8 -40.81 -41.79 -10.15
CA GLU A 8 -42.16 -41.21 -10.26
C GLU A 8 -42.67 -40.44 -9.03
N LYS A 9 -41.86 -40.26 -7.96
CA LYS A 9 -42.34 -39.56 -6.74
C LYS A 9 -41.80 -38.16 -6.48
N ILE A 10 -40.97 -37.59 -7.36
CA ILE A 10 -40.53 -36.19 -7.21
C ILE A 10 -40.45 -35.52 -8.59
N TYR A 11 -41.58 -35.46 -9.28
CA TYR A 11 -41.77 -34.50 -10.37
C TYR A 11 -43.13 -33.84 -10.16
N ILE A 12 -43.11 -32.64 -9.60
CA ILE A 12 -44.29 -31.77 -9.55
C ILE A 12 -44.24 -30.92 -10.82
N PRO A 13 -45.16 -31.11 -11.78
CA PRO A 13 -45.19 -30.29 -12.99
C PRO A 13 -45.61 -28.87 -12.58
N ILE A 14 -44.68 -27.91 -12.68
CA ILE A 14 -44.98 -26.50 -12.49
C ILE A 14 -45.57 -25.97 -13.79
N HIS A 15 -46.80 -26.37 -14.10
CA HIS A 15 -47.56 -25.68 -15.14
C HIS A 15 -48.94 -25.34 -14.63
N THR A 16 -49.18 -24.03 -14.63
CA THR A 16 -50.48 -23.35 -14.63
C THR A 16 -51.37 -23.61 -13.41
N THR A 17 -51.06 -22.94 -12.29
CA THR A 17 -52.06 -22.37 -11.39
C THR A 17 -51.42 -21.30 -10.49
N ASN A 18 -51.89 -20.05 -10.64
CA ASN A 18 -51.72 -18.92 -9.70
C ASN A 18 -50.35 -18.70 -9.03
N ASN A 19 -49.39 -18.14 -9.77
CA ASN A 19 -48.12 -17.59 -9.25
C ASN A 19 -48.31 -16.52 -8.15
N GLN A 20 -49.52 -16.00 -7.94
CA GLN A 20 -49.83 -15.03 -6.88
C GLN A 20 -49.68 -15.61 -5.48
N LEU A 21 -50.00 -16.89 -5.26
CA LEU A 21 -49.95 -17.49 -3.91
C LEU A 21 -48.50 -17.75 -3.47
N VAL A 22 -47.63 -18.21 -4.37
CA VAL A 22 -46.22 -18.54 -4.07
C VAL A 22 -45.37 -17.29 -3.80
N LEU A 23 -45.74 -16.14 -4.36
CA LEU A 23 -44.97 -14.89 -4.26
C LEU A 23 -45.62 -13.86 -3.33
N SER A 24 -46.74 -14.19 -2.69
CA SER A 24 -47.54 -13.29 -1.85
C SER A 24 -46.80 -12.76 -0.60
N GLY A 25 -45.77 -13.46 -0.13
CA GLY A 25 -44.92 -13.05 1.00
C GLY A 25 -43.63 -12.32 0.59
N LEU A 26 -43.31 -12.25 -0.70
CA LEU A 26 -42.19 -11.46 -1.19
C LEU A 26 -42.70 -10.03 -1.34
N GLY A 27 -42.25 -9.13 -0.46
CA GLY A 27 -42.67 -7.72 -0.47
C GLY A 27 -42.59 -7.06 -1.86
N LYS A 28 -43.27 -5.91 -2.02
CA LYS A 28 -43.42 -5.18 -3.30
C LYS A 28 -42.14 -5.24 -4.16
N SER A 29 -42.29 -5.61 -5.43
CA SER A 29 -41.17 -5.70 -6.39
C SER A 29 -40.35 -4.41 -6.37
N THR A 30 -39.17 -4.47 -5.76
CA THR A 30 -38.25 -3.33 -5.72
C THR A 30 -37.40 -3.37 -6.98
N LYS A 31 -37.18 -2.22 -7.63
CA LYS A 31 -36.20 -2.10 -8.73
C LYS A 31 -34.74 -2.23 -8.25
N ARG A 32 -34.52 -2.85 -7.07
CA ARG A 32 -33.20 -3.06 -6.47
C ARG A 32 -32.50 -4.19 -7.24
N GLY A 33 -31.26 -3.96 -7.67
CA GLY A 33 -30.46 -4.97 -8.34
C GLY A 33 -30.66 -5.06 -9.86
N ILE A 34 -31.42 -4.14 -10.46
CA ILE A 34 -31.59 -4.02 -11.91
C ILE A 34 -31.21 -2.61 -12.40
N LYS A 35 -30.55 -2.53 -13.57
CA LYS A 35 -30.17 -1.28 -14.24
C LYS A 35 -30.52 -1.33 -15.73
N LYS A 36 -30.81 -0.18 -16.35
CA LYS A 36 -31.02 -0.10 -17.80
C LYS A 36 -29.68 -0.06 -18.54
N CYS A 37 -29.61 -0.69 -19.71
CA CYS A 37 -28.50 -0.52 -20.63
C CYS A 37 -28.55 0.88 -21.26
N ASN A 38 -27.43 1.60 -21.25
CA ASN A 38 -27.36 2.94 -21.83
C ASN A 38 -27.51 2.95 -23.37
N ASN A 39 -27.26 1.82 -24.03
CA ASN A 39 -27.34 1.71 -25.48
C ASN A 39 -28.71 1.21 -25.96
N CYS A 40 -29.21 0.09 -25.43
CA CYS A 40 -30.45 -0.54 -25.90
C CYS A 40 -31.61 -0.50 -24.89
N SER A 41 -31.47 0.20 -23.77
CA SER A 41 -32.48 0.32 -22.70
C SER A 41 -32.97 -0.99 -22.06
N THR A 42 -32.40 -2.14 -22.43
CA THR A 42 -32.71 -3.45 -21.82
C THR A 42 -32.38 -3.43 -20.33
N TYR A 43 -33.24 -4.03 -19.50
CA TYR A 43 -32.96 -4.17 -18.06
C TYR A 43 -32.01 -5.34 -17.80
N ASN A 44 -30.93 -5.04 -17.09
CA ASN A 44 -29.85 -5.95 -16.77
C ASN A 44 -29.67 -6.03 -15.26
N GLY A 45 -29.08 -7.10 -14.75
CA GLY A 45 -28.70 -7.15 -13.34
C GLY A 45 -27.60 -6.12 -13.08
N THR A 46 -27.56 -5.51 -11.89
CA THR A 46 -26.48 -4.59 -11.52
C THR A 46 -25.10 -5.24 -11.53
N ARG A 47 -25.04 -6.58 -11.38
CA ARG A 47 -23.81 -7.37 -11.48
C ARG A 47 -23.52 -7.92 -12.89
N SER A 48 -24.42 -7.72 -13.85
CA SER A 48 -24.23 -8.22 -15.22
C SER A 48 -23.14 -7.40 -15.92
N ALA A 49 -22.05 -8.06 -16.31
CA ALA A 49 -20.93 -7.42 -17.01
C ALA A 49 -21.25 -7.10 -18.49
N VAL A 50 -22.22 -7.81 -19.08
CA VAL A 50 -22.61 -7.67 -20.49
C VAL A 50 -24.12 -7.52 -20.56
N CYS A 51 -24.58 -6.78 -21.58
CA CYS A 51 -25.99 -6.65 -21.86
C CYS A 51 -26.61 -8.00 -22.20
N LYS A 52 -27.70 -8.34 -21.53
CA LYS A 52 -28.53 -9.52 -21.80
C LYS A 52 -29.11 -9.51 -23.22
N ASN A 53 -29.24 -8.33 -23.84
CA ASN A 53 -29.60 -8.26 -25.25
C ASN A 53 -28.40 -8.68 -26.12
N LYS A 54 -28.48 -9.89 -26.68
CA LYS A 54 -27.44 -10.47 -27.56
C LYS A 54 -27.13 -9.61 -28.77
N ASN A 55 -28.10 -8.84 -29.26
CA ASN A 55 -27.93 -7.94 -30.41
C ASN A 55 -27.31 -6.59 -30.01
N CYS A 56 -27.26 -6.27 -28.71
CA CYS A 56 -26.63 -5.05 -28.21
C CYS A 56 -25.12 -5.24 -28.02
N GLY A 57 -24.69 -6.39 -27.49
CA GLY A 57 -23.27 -6.72 -27.27
C GLY A 57 -22.51 -5.82 -26.27
N VAL A 58 -23.09 -4.70 -25.84
CA VAL A 58 -22.44 -3.72 -24.96
C VAL A 58 -22.12 -4.34 -23.61
N ILE A 59 -20.87 -4.16 -23.21
CA ILE A 59 -20.37 -4.50 -21.88
C ILE A 59 -20.90 -3.42 -20.92
N LEU A 60 -21.80 -3.80 -20.01
CA LEU A 60 -22.50 -2.89 -19.08
C LEU A 60 -21.65 -2.54 -17.85
N LYS A 61 -20.34 -2.41 -18.02
CA LYS A 61 -19.43 -2.23 -16.92
C LYS A 61 -19.64 -0.86 -16.26
N ASP A 62 -20.16 -0.87 -15.04
CA ASP A 62 -19.85 0.13 -14.01
C ASP A 62 -18.38 -0.05 -13.53
N SER A 63 -17.47 -0.35 -14.47
CA SER A 63 -16.05 -0.61 -14.23
C SER A 63 -15.15 0.38 -14.99
N GLU A 64 -15.70 1.47 -15.50
CA GLU A 64 -14.89 2.53 -16.10
C GLU A 64 -14.36 3.52 -15.06
N GLU A 65 -14.94 3.58 -13.85
CA GLU A 65 -14.39 4.35 -12.71
C GLU A 65 -13.73 3.50 -11.62
N LYS A 66 -13.82 2.17 -11.70
CA LYS A 66 -12.73 1.31 -11.22
C LYS A 66 -11.84 0.99 -12.41
N SER A 67 -11.34 2.04 -13.06
CA SER A 67 -10.26 1.90 -14.01
C SER A 67 -9.21 1.02 -13.34
N ARG A 68 -8.73 0.03 -14.10
CA ARG A 68 -7.56 -0.77 -13.78
C ARG A 68 -6.58 0.20 -13.12
N VAL A 69 -6.32 0.05 -11.82
CA VAL A 69 -5.31 0.93 -11.25
C VAL A 69 -4.05 0.53 -11.99
N ASP A 70 -3.58 1.40 -12.88
CA ASP A 70 -2.47 1.09 -13.75
C ASP A 70 -1.36 0.52 -12.86
N ILE A 71 -0.74 -0.55 -13.35
CA ILE A 71 0.52 -1.02 -12.76
C ILE A 71 1.45 0.16 -12.96
N ASP A 72 1.54 0.98 -11.93
CA ASP A 72 2.35 2.19 -11.90
C ASP A 72 3.76 1.75 -11.52
N ALA A 73 4.71 2.11 -12.38
CA ALA A 73 6.11 1.85 -12.18
C ALA A 73 6.82 3.18 -12.00
N VAL A 74 7.73 3.25 -11.03
CA VAL A 74 8.49 4.46 -10.70
C VAL A 74 9.98 4.11 -10.73
N LYS A 75 10.76 4.80 -11.56
CA LYS A 75 12.21 4.60 -11.67
C LYS A 75 12.92 5.04 -10.40
N LEU A 76 13.81 4.21 -9.87
CA LEU A 76 14.66 4.54 -8.73
C LEU A 76 15.96 5.22 -9.18
N LEU A 77 16.47 6.10 -8.33
CA LEU A 77 17.73 6.81 -8.49
C LEU A 77 18.85 6.03 -7.77
N THR A 78 19.28 4.93 -8.38
CA THR A 78 20.23 4.00 -7.78
C THR A 78 21.70 4.41 -7.97
N GLY A 79 22.00 5.24 -8.97
CA GLY A 79 23.38 5.57 -9.36
C GLY A 79 24.15 4.41 -9.99
N LYS A 80 23.47 3.30 -10.32
CA LYS A 80 24.06 2.09 -10.92
C LYS A 80 23.86 2.05 -12.44
N GLU A 81 24.64 1.21 -13.11
CA GLU A 81 24.52 0.88 -14.54
C GLU A 81 23.25 0.10 -14.90
N LYS A 82 22.46 -0.33 -13.92
CA LYS A 82 21.18 -1.02 -14.15
C LYS A 82 20.04 -0.17 -13.63
N GLN A 83 18.97 -0.08 -14.42
CA GLN A 83 17.79 0.70 -14.07
C GLN A 83 16.88 -0.14 -13.19
N VAL A 84 16.52 0.37 -12.01
CA VAL A 84 15.61 -0.32 -11.10
C VAL A 84 14.30 0.46 -11.02
N PHE A 85 13.18 -0.24 -11.11
CA PHE A 85 11.85 0.33 -11.04
C PHE A 85 11.08 -0.30 -9.88
N SER A 86 10.36 0.52 -9.13
CA SER A 86 9.35 0.07 -8.19
C SER A 86 8.00 -0.03 -8.89
N VAL A 87 7.47 -1.23 -9.00
CA VAL A 87 6.24 -1.53 -9.73
C VAL A 87 5.13 -1.93 -8.77
N ARG A 88 3.92 -1.41 -8.99
CA ARG A 88 2.74 -1.85 -8.24
C ARG A 88 2.34 -3.26 -8.63
N VAL A 89 1.98 -4.08 -7.66
CA VAL A 89 1.47 -5.43 -7.92
C VAL A 89 -0.05 -5.37 -8.00
N ARG A 90 -0.62 -6.01 -9.02
CA ARG A 90 -2.07 -6.04 -9.23
C ARG A 90 -2.76 -6.82 -8.08
N ASP A 91 -3.98 -6.42 -7.74
CA ASP A 91 -4.89 -7.12 -6.81
C ASP A 91 -4.42 -7.24 -5.34
N MET A 92 -3.21 -6.77 -5.00
CA MET A 92 -2.66 -6.74 -3.64
C MET A 92 -2.78 -5.37 -2.95
N GLY A 93 -3.46 -4.42 -3.58
CA GLY A 93 -3.67 -3.06 -3.07
C GLY A 93 -2.63 -2.05 -3.58
N PRO A 94 -2.76 -0.76 -3.19
CA PRO A 94 -1.89 0.32 -3.66
C PRO A 94 -0.49 0.35 -3.06
N ASP A 95 -0.36 -0.23 -1.88
CA ASP A 95 0.86 -0.17 -1.09
C ASP A 95 1.80 -1.35 -1.37
N TYR A 96 1.29 -2.43 -2.00
CA TYR A 96 2.11 -3.59 -2.33
C TYR A 96 2.82 -3.38 -3.67
N ARG A 97 4.15 -3.37 -3.61
CA ARG A 97 5.04 -3.12 -4.73
C ARG A 97 6.16 -4.16 -4.74
N GLY A 98 6.71 -4.40 -5.92
CA GLY A 98 7.95 -5.15 -6.11
C GLY A 98 8.93 -4.38 -6.97
N PHE A 99 10.03 -5.02 -7.34
CA PHE A 99 11.05 -4.41 -8.18
C PHE A 99 11.16 -5.07 -9.55
N VAL A 100 11.49 -4.26 -10.55
CA VAL A 100 11.90 -4.69 -11.88
C VAL A 100 13.25 -4.06 -12.17
N GLN A 101 14.18 -4.84 -12.72
CA GLN A 101 15.47 -4.35 -13.21
C GLN A 101 15.48 -4.42 -14.73
N LEU A 102 15.78 -3.29 -15.37
CA LEU A 102 15.95 -3.17 -16.81
C LEU A 102 17.41 -2.81 -17.14
N PRO A 103 17.96 -3.28 -18.27
CA PRO A 103 19.26 -2.83 -18.77
C PRO A 103 19.21 -1.34 -19.18
N ILE A 104 20.36 -0.65 -19.23
CA ILE A 104 20.43 0.71 -19.78
C ILE A 104 20.32 0.64 -21.30
N LEU A 105 19.36 1.39 -21.85
CA LEU A 105 19.19 1.59 -23.27
C LEU A 105 20.09 2.72 -23.77
N GLN A 106 20.95 2.43 -24.74
CA GLN A 106 21.72 3.45 -25.45
C GLN A 106 21.09 3.80 -26.81
N SER A 107 20.21 2.96 -27.39
CA SER A 107 19.54 3.21 -28.67
C SER A 107 18.12 2.61 -28.78
N GLN A 108 17.37 2.98 -29.83
CA GLN A 108 16.01 2.47 -30.08
C GLN A 108 15.96 1.05 -30.68
N GLU A 109 17.08 0.55 -31.23
CA GLU A 109 17.21 -0.79 -31.84
C GLU A 109 17.28 -1.91 -30.78
N ASP A 110 17.61 -1.55 -29.54
CA ASP A 110 17.81 -2.46 -28.42
C ASP A 110 16.51 -3.11 -27.88
N LYS A 111 15.32 -2.74 -28.40
CA LYS A 111 14.02 -3.15 -27.83
C LYS A 111 13.77 -4.66 -27.81
N ASN A 112 14.38 -5.42 -28.72
CA ASN A 112 14.29 -6.88 -28.70
C ASN A 112 15.24 -7.51 -27.68
N ILE A 113 16.46 -6.96 -27.53
CA ILE A 113 17.46 -7.38 -26.53
C ILE A 113 17.01 -7.04 -25.09
N LEU A 114 16.26 -5.94 -24.94
CA LEU A 114 15.57 -5.57 -23.68
C LEU A 114 14.70 -6.69 -23.13
N SER A 115 14.11 -7.44 -24.06
CA SER A 115 13.40 -8.69 -23.83
C SER A 115 14.16 -9.49 -22.79
N GLU A 116 15.30 -9.99 -23.26
CA GLU A 116 16.06 -11.10 -22.71
C GLU A 116 16.79 -10.81 -21.40
N VAL A 117 17.00 -9.54 -21.06
CA VAL A 117 17.82 -9.11 -19.91
C VAL A 117 16.98 -8.46 -18.80
N ALA A 118 15.69 -8.26 -19.01
CA ALA A 118 14.79 -7.68 -17.99
C ALA A 118 14.47 -8.70 -16.89
N LEU A 119 14.61 -8.29 -15.62
CA LEU A 119 14.35 -9.16 -14.47
C LEU A 119 13.20 -8.61 -13.61
N CYS A 120 12.23 -9.47 -13.28
CA CYS A 120 11.09 -9.14 -12.42
C CYS A 120 11.21 -9.84 -11.07
N PHE A 121 11.34 -9.06 -10.00
CA PHE A 121 11.47 -9.53 -8.61
C PHE A 121 10.15 -9.45 -7.83
N VAL A 122 9.02 -9.66 -8.52
CA VAL A 122 7.70 -9.76 -7.88
C VAL A 122 7.40 -11.23 -7.60
N ASP A 123 7.04 -11.57 -6.36
CA ASP A 123 6.79 -12.95 -5.91
C ASP A 123 5.80 -13.71 -6.82
N SER A 124 4.74 -13.05 -7.27
CA SER A 124 3.75 -13.66 -8.17
C SER A 124 4.31 -14.01 -9.55
N CYS A 125 5.35 -13.29 -9.98
CA CYS A 125 6.07 -13.64 -11.20
C CYS A 125 7.07 -14.76 -10.93
N GLN A 126 7.77 -14.76 -9.78
CA GLN A 126 8.74 -15.81 -9.44
C GLN A 126 8.10 -17.20 -9.33
N ASN A 127 6.90 -17.31 -8.76
CA ASN A 127 6.18 -18.57 -8.60
C ASN A 127 5.58 -19.11 -9.92
N SER A 128 5.63 -18.34 -11.01
CA SER A 128 5.18 -18.79 -12.33
C SER A 128 6.32 -19.43 -13.14
N PHE A 129 7.51 -19.57 -12.55
CA PHE A 129 8.68 -20.18 -13.17
C PHE A 129 9.24 -21.27 -12.26
N ASP A 130 9.37 -22.49 -12.78
CA ASP A 130 10.07 -23.58 -12.08
C ASP A 130 11.54 -23.19 -11.89
N ASN A 131 11.88 -22.73 -10.68
CA ASN A 131 13.22 -22.61 -10.07
C ASN A 131 14.37 -21.99 -10.87
N SER A 132 14.11 -21.44 -12.06
CA SER A 132 15.05 -20.65 -12.83
C SER A 132 14.56 -19.23 -12.84
N ILE A 133 15.21 -18.39 -12.03
CA ILE A 133 15.03 -16.93 -11.93
C ILE A 133 15.24 -16.21 -13.30
N LEU A 134 15.53 -16.95 -14.38
CA LEU A 134 16.02 -16.46 -15.66
C LEU A 134 15.18 -16.88 -16.88
N LYS A 135 14.04 -17.57 -16.73
CA LYS A 135 13.29 -18.11 -17.89
C LYS A 135 12.01 -17.35 -18.25
N CYS A 136 12.04 -16.03 -18.26
CA CYS A 136 11.06 -15.27 -19.06
C CYS A 136 11.34 -15.39 -20.57
N HIS A 137 12.45 -16.05 -20.97
CA HIS A 137 13.02 -16.00 -22.31
C HIS A 137 13.31 -17.33 -22.99
N GLU A 138 13.04 -18.46 -22.36
CA GLU A 138 13.32 -19.74 -23.03
C GLU A 138 12.12 -20.69 -22.93
N GLU A 139 11.47 -20.76 -24.10
CA GLU A 139 10.76 -21.90 -24.68
C GLU A 139 9.37 -22.23 -24.14
N ASP A 140 8.37 -21.55 -24.73
CA ASP A 140 7.20 -22.28 -25.24
C ASP A 140 6.99 -21.93 -26.71
N GLN A 141 7.14 -22.96 -27.54
CA GLN A 141 6.92 -22.98 -28.98
C GLN A 141 5.43 -22.82 -29.29
N ASN A 142 4.87 -21.64 -29.03
CA ASN A 142 3.79 -21.00 -29.77
C ASN A 142 3.31 -19.75 -29.01
N SER A 143 3.42 -18.59 -29.68
CA SER A 143 2.85 -17.27 -29.34
C SER A 143 3.67 -16.29 -28.47
N THR A 144 4.55 -15.52 -29.14
CA THR A 144 5.07 -14.18 -28.78
C THR A 144 5.83 -14.03 -27.46
N ASN A 145 7.06 -13.49 -27.52
CA ASN A 145 7.88 -13.00 -26.40
C ASN A 145 7.08 -12.10 -25.42
N GLN A 146 6.31 -12.68 -24.50
CA GLN A 146 5.44 -11.93 -23.60
C GLN A 146 6.13 -11.71 -22.26
N VAL A 147 6.87 -10.60 -22.18
CA VAL A 147 7.25 -10.01 -20.89
C VAL A 147 6.02 -9.79 -20.00
N CYS A 148 6.21 -9.96 -18.68
CA CYS A 148 5.13 -9.77 -17.73
C CYS A 148 4.63 -8.31 -17.71
N ASP A 149 3.41 -8.10 -17.22
CA ASP A 149 2.82 -6.75 -17.15
C ASP A 149 3.65 -5.78 -16.29
N HIS A 150 4.43 -6.28 -15.33
CA HIS A 150 5.34 -5.46 -14.52
C HIS A 150 6.51 -4.92 -15.33
N ILE A 151 7.14 -5.75 -16.17
CA ILE A 151 8.21 -5.32 -17.08
C ILE A 151 7.65 -4.35 -18.13
N LYS A 152 6.49 -4.67 -18.71
CA LYS A 152 5.80 -3.76 -19.66
C LYS A 152 5.51 -2.40 -19.03
N SER A 153 5.12 -2.38 -17.76
CA SER A 153 4.90 -1.13 -17.02
C SER A 153 6.19 -0.36 -16.78
N ALA A 154 7.26 -1.04 -16.32
CA ALA A 154 8.56 -0.43 -16.12
C ALA A 154 9.13 0.21 -17.41
N LEU A 155 9.01 -0.49 -18.55
CA LEU A 155 9.42 0.00 -19.86
C LEU A 155 8.65 1.25 -20.32
N LYS A 156 7.38 1.38 -19.92
CA LYS A 156 6.52 2.53 -20.25
C LYS A 156 6.63 3.67 -19.24
N SER A 157 7.26 3.44 -18.10
CA SER A 157 7.32 4.41 -17.01
C SER A 157 8.15 5.63 -17.40
N GLN A 158 7.57 6.80 -17.11
CA GLN A 158 8.26 8.09 -17.20
C GLN A 158 8.45 8.74 -15.82
N SER A 159 7.91 8.13 -14.77
CA SER A 159 7.99 8.66 -13.41
C SER A 159 9.31 8.24 -12.76
N SER A 160 9.85 9.14 -11.93
CA SER A 160 11.06 8.88 -11.15
C SER A 160 10.79 9.13 -9.67
N ALA A 161 11.43 8.34 -8.83
CA ALA A 161 11.38 8.51 -7.39
C ALA A 161 12.01 9.83 -7.00
N THR A 162 11.53 10.41 -5.90
CA THR A 162 12.02 11.69 -5.38
C THR A 162 12.99 11.45 -4.23
N PRO A 163 14.27 11.84 -4.32
CA PRO A 163 15.23 11.72 -3.22
C PRO A 163 14.74 12.44 -1.97
N MET A 164 14.93 11.81 -0.81
CA MET A 164 14.70 12.47 0.47
C MET A 164 15.97 13.15 0.96
N LYS A 165 15.81 14.33 1.57
CA LYS A 165 16.92 15.08 2.18
C LYS A 165 17.15 14.61 3.61
N PHE A 166 18.39 14.68 4.05
CA PHE A 166 18.81 14.34 5.40
C PHE A 166 19.55 15.53 6.03
N LYS A 167 19.26 15.80 7.31
CA LYS A 167 19.97 16.80 8.11
C LYS A 167 20.69 16.11 9.27
N ASN A 168 21.96 16.43 9.48
CA ASN A 168 22.76 15.82 10.55
C ASN A 168 22.24 16.19 11.95
N ASP A 169 21.77 17.42 12.15
CA ASP A 169 21.19 17.85 13.44
C ASP A 169 19.98 16.98 13.83
N VAL A 170 19.18 16.58 12.83
CA VAL A 170 18.03 15.69 13.03
C VAL A 170 18.51 14.30 13.45
N LEU A 171 19.56 13.76 12.80
CA LEU A 171 20.15 12.46 13.18
C LEU A 171 20.62 12.48 14.64
N GLY A 172 21.30 13.55 15.05
CA GLY A 172 21.75 13.74 16.43
C GLY A 172 20.60 13.74 17.43
N SER A 173 19.46 14.36 17.07
CA SER A 173 18.28 14.48 17.91
C SER A 173 17.42 13.22 18.03
N LEU A 174 17.59 12.20 17.18
CA LEU A 174 16.77 10.98 17.24
C LEU A 174 16.99 10.22 18.56
N GLN A 175 15.90 9.77 19.17
CA GLN A 175 15.88 8.95 20.40
C GLN A 175 16.21 7.48 20.11
N VAL A 176 17.42 7.23 19.59
CA VAL A 176 17.92 5.89 19.25
C VAL A 176 19.35 5.73 19.76
N THR A 177 19.84 4.49 19.81
CA THR A 177 21.23 4.20 20.22
C THR A 177 22.23 4.77 19.22
N ASP A 178 23.44 5.04 19.68
CA ASP A 178 24.50 5.60 18.83
C ASP A 178 24.89 4.64 17.70
N ASP A 179 24.86 3.33 17.93
CA ASP A 179 25.07 2.30 16.89
C ASP A 179 24.09 2.45 15.71
N VAL A 180 22.82 2.78 16.00
CA VAL A 180 21.81 3.01 14.97
C VAL A 180 22.11 4.31 14.21
N LYS A 181 22.54 5.36 14.90
CA LYS A 181 22.90 6.64 14.27
C LYS A 181 24.11 6.48 13.36
N GLU A 182 25.14 5.77 13.80
CA GLU A 182 26.33 5.46 13.01
C GLU A 182 25.97 4.65 11.77
N THR A 183 25.16 3.59 11.94
CA THR A 183 24.69 2.77 10.82
C THR A 183 23.93 3.62 9.79
N LEU A 184 23.02 4.49 10.23
CA LEU A 184 22.30 5.41 9.34
C LEU A 184 23.24 6.35 8.60
N TYR A 185 24.22 6.92 9.31
CA TYR A 185 25.21 7.83 8.73
C TYR A 185 26.05 7.15 7.66
N ILE A 186 26.52 5.92 7.91
CA ILE A 186 27.27 5.12 6.93
C ILE A 186 26.40 4.86 5.69
N LEU A 187 25.17 4.38 5.89
CA LEU A 187 24.24 4.07 4.79
C LEU A 187 23.89 5.30 3.95
N ALA A 188 23.83 6.49 4.55
CA ALA A 188 23.53 7.75 3.86
C ALA A 188 24.70 8.28 3.02
N ASN A 189 25.93 8.04 3.47
CA ASN A 189 27.14 8.56 2.82
C ASN A 189 27.85 7.54 1.91
N GLU A 190 27.35 6.30 1.83
CA GLU A 190 27.88 5.29 0.94
C GLU A 190 27.78 5.72 -0.54
N LYS A 191 28.84 5.48 -1.33
CA LYS A 191 29.18 6.18 -2.57
C LYS A 191 28.16 6.22 -3.73
N GLN A 192 27.04 5.49 -3.67
CA GLN A 192 26.05 5.48 -4.78
C GLN A 192 24.60 5.37 -4.31
N GLY A 193 23.75 6.20 -4.92
CA GLY A 193 22.29 6.21 -4.75
C GLY A 193 21.81 6.93 -3.49
N CYS A 194 20.51 7.23 -3.45
CA CYS A 194 19.88 7.87 -2.29
C CYS A 194 19.45 6.82 -1.25
N LEU A 195 19.73 7.07 0.04
CA LEU A 195 19.34 6.16 1.13
C LEU A 195 17.81 5.98 1.22
N VAL A 196 17.04 7.07 1.15
CA VAL A 196 15.59 7.03 1.06
C VAL A 196 15.14 7.84 -0.13
N GLN A 197 14.23 7.29 -0.91
CA GLN A 197 13.57 7.97 -2.00
C GLN A 197 12.08 7.64 -2.02
N GLN A 198 11.26 8.67 -2.26
CA GLN A 198 9.82 8.57 -2.26
C GLN A 198 9.32 8.03 -3.60
N VAL A 199 8.60 6.91 -3.55
CA VAL A 199 7.96 6.26 -4.70
C VAL A 199 6.51 6.74 -4.84
N SER A 200 5.82 6.91 -3.71
CA SER A 200 4.48 7.50 -3.64
C SER A 200 4.31 8.24 -2.31
N LYS A 201 3.13 8.85 -2.08
CA LYS A 201 2.87 9.53 -0.80
C LYS A 201 3.07 8.62 0.42
N SER A 202 2.63 7.36 0.33
CA SER A 202 2.74 6.36 1.40
C SER A 202 3.98 5.48 1.31
N ILE A 203 4.62 5.36 0.15
CA ILE A 203 5.67 4.36 -0.10
C ILE A 203 7.03 5.01 -0.36
N MET A 204 8.02 4.52 0.38
CA MET A 204 9.44 4.83 0.23
C MET A 204 10.18 3.60 -0.28
N ALA A 205 11.18 3.81 -1.13
CA ALA A 205 12.23 2.83 -1.38
C ALA A 205 13.43 3.20 -0.51
N VAL A 206 13.87 2.25 0.32
CA VAL A 206 14.97 2.43 1.26
C VAL A 206 16.12 1.54 0.83
N LYS A 207 17.31 2.12 0.68
CA LYS A 207 18.54 1.39 0.40
C LYS A 207 18.88 0.50 1.59
N CYS A 208 19.28 -0.73 1.31
CA CYS A 208 19.66 -1.71 2.32
C CYS A 208 20.85 -2.55 1.81
N GLN A 209 21.49 -3.28 2.72
CA GLN A 209 22.45 -4.30 2.33
C GLN A 209 21.76 -5.34 1.43
N ALA A 210 22.40 -5.70 0.32
CA ALA A 210 21.88 -6.73 -0.57
C ALA A 210 21.83 -8.08 0.16
N THR A 211 20.71 -8.77 0.05
CA THR A 211 20.51 -10.12 0.60
C THR A 211 19.92 -11.01 -0.48
N PRO A 212 19.94 -12.35 -0.34
CA PRO A 212 19.28 -13.24 -1.31
C PRO A 212 17.79 -12.90 -1.53
N LYS A 213 17.11 -12.41 -0.49
CA LYS A 213 15.71 -11.94 -0.57
C LYS A 213 15.58 -10.57 -1.25
N HIS A 214 16.57 -9.70 -1.07
CA HIS A 214 16.59 -8.33 -1.59
C HIS A 214 17.88 -8.10 -2.41
N PRO A 215 18.03 -8.74 -3.58
CA PRO A 215 19.30 -8.76 -4.32
C PRO A 215 19.68 -7.39 -4.90
N LEU A 216 18.69 -6.49 -5.07
CA LEU A 216 18.92 -5.16 -5.61
C LEU A 216 19.48 -4.17 -4.58
N GLY A 217 19.49 -4.53 -3.28
CA GLY A 217 19.92 -3.64 -2.19
C GLY A 217 18.91 -2.52 -1.90
N TYR A 218 17.63 -2.77 -2.16
CA TYR A 218 16.53 -1.86 -1.84
C TYR A 218 15.34 -2.64 -1.32
N LEU A 219 14.53 -1.99 -0.49
CA LEU A 219 13.24 -2.50 -0.04
C LEU A 219 12.16 -1.43 -0.07
N HIS A 220 10.90 -1.87 -0.06
CA HIS A 220 9.76 -0.98 0.16
C HIS A 220 9.50 -0.83 1.65
N PHE A 221 9.34 0.42 2.05
CA PHE A 221 8.83 0.80 3.35
C PHE A 221 7.57 1.63 3.12
N GLY A 222 6.47 1.29 3.79
CA GLY A 222 5.21 1.98 3.56
C GLY A 222 4.47 2.38 4.82
N PHE A 223 3.76 3.49 4.72
CA PHE A 223 2.95 4.08 5.77
C PHE A 223 1.47 3.93 5.45
N ILE A 224 0.67 3.55 6.44
CA ILE A 224 -0.76 3.26 6.30
C ILE A 224 -1.56 4.21 7.19
N LYS A 225 -2.55 4.89 6.59
CA LYS A 225 -3.48 5.76 7.32
C LYS A 225 -4.46 4.95 8.15
N GLY A 226 -4.78 5.45 9.34
CA GLY A 226 -5.87 4.90 10.14
C GLY A 226 -7.22 5.13 9.46
N LYS A 227 -8.21 4.26 9.72
CA LYS A 227 -9.57 4.44 9.18
C LYS A 227 -10.13 5.79 9.64
N GLY A 228 -10.49 6.66 8.68
CA GLY A 228 -11.07 7.98 8.95
C GLY A 228 -10.09 9.03 9.48
N ARG A 229 -8.77 8.86 9.26
CA ARG A 229 -7.75 9.82 9.71
C ARG A 229 -6.93 10.39 8.56
N TYR A 230 -6.48 11.61 8.75
CA TYR A 230 -5.66 12.34 7.77
C TYR A 230 -4.16 12.00 7.89
N CYS A 231 -3.70 11.54 9.05
CA CYS A 231 -2.32 11.15 9.32
C CYS A 231 -2.06 9.64 9.20
N TYR A 232 -0.79 9.29 9.01
CA TYR A 232 -0.30 7.91 8.99
C TYR A 232 -0.04 7.39 10.40
N GLU A 233 -0.41 6.14 10.68
CA GLU A 233 -0.34 5.58 12.05
C GLU A 233 0.21 4.16 12.12
N LYS A 234 0.23 3.47 10.99
CA LYS A 234 0.82 2.14 10.86
C LYS A 234 1.89 2.18 9.79
N TYR A 235 2.83 1.26 9.87
CA TYR A 235 3.86 1.11 8.86
C TYR A 235 4.09 -0.37 8.54
N PHE A 236 4.73 -0.63 7.41
CA PHE A 236 5.25 -1.92 7.05
C PHE A 236 6.63 -1.80 6.41
N CYS A 237 7.44 -2.83 6.60
CA CYS A 237 8.73 -2.99 5.94
C CYS A 237 8.83 -4.42 5.37
N SER A 238 9.53 -4.59 4.26
CA SER A 238 9.77 -5.91 3.67
C SER A 238 11.03 -6.63 4.22
N CYS A 239 11.72 -6.05 5.22
CA CYS A 239 12.90 -6.67 5.84
C CYS A 239 12.54 -7.85 6.77
N SER A 240 13.47 -8.79 6.93
CA SER A 240 13.28 -9.98 7.77
C SER A 240 13.04 -9.62 9.24
N GLU A 241 13.81 -8.68 9.80
CA GLU A 241 13.67 -8.22 11.19
C GLU A 241 12.24 -7.77 11.51
N PHE A 242 11.62 -7.01 10.59
CA PHE A 242 10.24 -6.55 10.77
C PHE A 242 9.24 -7.69 10.62
N ILE A 243 9.41 -8.57 9.64
CA ILE A 243 8.51 -9.71 9.41
C ILE A 243 8.53 -10.65 10.61
N GLU A 244 9.71 -11.01 11.11
CA GLU A 244 9.89 -11.87 12.29
C GLU A 244 9.26 -11.25 13.54
N SER A 245 9.41 -9.94 13.74
CA SER A 245 8.82 -9.25 14.88
C SER A 245 7.29 -9.28 14.90
N ARG A 246 6.62 -9.43 13.74
CA ARG A 246 5.15 -9.56 13.65
C ARG A 246 4.66 -10.98 13.87
N SER A 247 5.51 -11.99 13.67
CA SER A 247 5.13 -13.40 13.81
C SER A 247 5.00 -13.84 15.27
N ILE A 248 5.44 -13.04 16.23
CA ILE A 248 5.40 -13.35 17.66
C ILE A 248 4.25 -12.57 18.32
N PRO A 249 3.14 -13.24 18.71
CA PRO A 249 2.02 -12.58 19.38
C PRO A 249 2.45 -12.01 20.75
N GLY A 250 2.04 -10.78 21.06
CA GLY A 250 2.25 -10.15 22.37
C GLY A 250 3.58 -9.41 22.56
N LYS A 251 4.47 -9.39 21.57
CA LYS A 251 5.71 -8.59 21.60
C LYS A 251 5.54 -7.31 20.77
N GLU A 252 6.12 -6.20 21.25
CA GLU A 252 6.17 -4.97 20.45
C GLU A 252 6.97 -5.20 19.16
N ILE A 253 6.42 -4.72 18.05
CA ILE A 253 7.06 -4.78 16.74
C ILE A 253 8.35 -3.97 16.80
N ARG A 254 9.49 -4.63 16.58
CA ARG A 254 10.79 -3.97 16.58
C ARG A 254 10.90 -3.02 15.38
N LYS A 255 11.45 -1.82 15.64
CA LYS A 255 11.74 -0.82 14.62
C LYS A 255 13.08 -1.15 13.97
N CYS A 256 13.05 -1.55 12.70
CA CYS A 256 14.26 -1.85 11.94
C CYS A 256 15.00 -0.56 11.51
N ILE A 257 16.25 -0.70 11.04
CA ILE A 257 17.05 0.43 10.53
C ILE A 257 16.33 1.24 9.42
N HIS A 258 15.52 0.57 8.59
CA HIS A 258 14.76 1.21 7.51
C HIS A 258 13.64 2.11 8.01
N TYR A 259 13.05 1.77 9.17
CA TYR A 259 12.10 2.64 9.86
C TYR A 259 12.81 3.94 10.23
N TYR A 260 13.95 3.85 10.92
CA TYR A 260 14.69 5.04 11.35
C TYR A 260 15.24 5.85 10.18
N ALA A 261 15.66 5.22 9.08
CA ALA A 261 16.02 5.92 7.86
C ALA A 261 14.85 6.77 7.32
N CYS A 262 13.63 6.21 7.29
CA CYS A 262 12.44 6.95 6.89
C CYS A 262 12.13 8.10 7.87
N ILE A 263 12.16 7.85 9.18
CA ILE A 263 11.92 8.88 10.20
C ILE A 263 12.92 10.02 10.10
N TRP A 264 14.21 9.72 10.00
CA TRP A 264 15.26 10.71 9.82
C TRP A 264 15.00 11.59 8.59
N SER A 265 14.63 10.97 7.48
CA SER A 265 14.34 11.66 6.22
C SER A 265 13.07 12.54 6.30
N LEU A 266 12.03 12.07 6.99
CA LEU A 266 10.77 12.80 7.18
C LEU A 266 10.99 13.99 8.13
N ALA A 267 11.69 13.76 9.24
CA ALA A 267 12.00 14.80 10.22
C ALA A 267 12.93 15.89 9.66
N SER A 268 13.72 15.56 8.64
CA SER A 268 14.59 16.52 7.95
C SER A 268 13.82 17.53 7.07
N ASN A 269 12.52 17.32 6.83
CA ASN A 269 11.71 18.19 5.99
C ASN A 269 10.32 18.48 6.60
N THR A 270 10.09 19.75 6.94
CA THR A 270 8.90 20.23 7.64
C THR A 270 7.59 19.96 6.91
N ARG A 271 7.61 19.78 5.58
CA ARG A 271 6.40 19.49 4.78
C ARG A 271 5.69 18.20 5.20
N TYR A 272 6.38 17.30 5.90
CA TYR A 272 5.87 16.00 6.30
C TYR A 272 5.36 15.96 7.74
N PHE A 273 5.54 17.02 8.53
CA PHE A 273 5.19 17.01 9.95
C PHE A 273 3.71 16.75 10.20
N ASP A 274 2.81 17.37 9.44
CA ASP A 274 1.36 17.17 9.67
C ASP A 274 0.92 15.73 9.35
N GLU A 275 1.34 15.22 8.20
CA GLU A 275 0.94 13.89 7.71
C GLU A 275 1.55 12.73 8.53
N PHE A 276 2.77 12.91 9.05
CA PHE A 276 3.55 11.87 9.73
C PHE A 276 3.76 12.14 11.23
N SER A 277 3.08 13.16 11.79
CA SER A 277 3.14 13.59 13.19
C SER A 277 3.11 12.43 14.20
N TYR A 278 2.26 11.44 13.95
CA TYR A 278 2.13 10.27 14.80
C TYR A 278 3.46 9.55 15.03
N PHE A 279 4.32 9.39 14.01
CA PHE A 279 5.60 8.71 14.18
C PHE A 279 6.65 9.64 14.75
N LEU A 280 6.69 10.87 14.26
CA LEU A 280 7.77 11.82 14.59
C LEU A 280 7.79 12.20 16.07
N GLN A 281 6.61 12.28 16.71
CA GLN A 281 6.51 12.58 18.13
C GLN A 281 7.10 11.50 19.06
N PHE A 282 7.24 10.26 18.58
CA PHE A 282 7.78 9.15 19.39
C PHE A 282 9.29 9.00 19.25
N GLU A 283 9.86 9.41 18.11
CA GLU A 283 11.29 9.23 17.84
C GLU A 283 12.12 10.50 18.05
N LEU A 284 11.47 11.65 18.14
CA LEU A 284 12.12 12.92 18.45
C LEU A 284 11.86 13.28 19.91
N PRO A 285 12.81 13.95 20.57
CA PRO A 285 12.61 14.46 21.92
C PRO A 285 11.35 15.30 21.98
N LEU A 286 10.45 14.91 22.90
CA LEU A 286 9.45 15.80 23.45
C LEU A 286 10.21 16.93 24.15
N SER A 287 10.59 17.96 23.42
CA SER A 287 11.11 19.15 24.06
C SER A 287 9.94 19.88 24.70
N GLU A 288 9.87 19.82 26.03
CA GLU A 288 9.70 21.08 26.77
C GLU A 288 10.75 22.08 26.26
N PRO A 289 10.38 23.36 26.18
CA PRO A 289 11.06 24.31 25.31
C PRO A 289 12.55 24.38 25.67
N ILE A 290 13.40 24.06 24.71
CA ILE A 290 14.84 24.28 24.79
C ILE A 290 15.04 25.79 24.69
N PHE A 291 14.84 26.50 25.80
CA PHE A 291 15.37 27.84 26.00
C PHE A 291 16.84 27.68 26.36
N GLY A 292 17.71 27.94 25.39
CA GLY A 292 19.14 27.91 25.57
C GLY A 292 19.59 28.89 26.65
N HIS A 293 20.30 28.37 27.65
CA HIS A 293 21.32 29.12 28.37
C HIS A 293 22.49 29.34 27.41
N LEU A 294 22.45 30.45 26.67
CA LEU A 294 23.65 31.09 26.13
C LEU A 294 23.46 32.60 26.29
N ASN A 295 24.28 33.17 27.18
CA ASN A 295 24.51 34.60 27.26
C ASN A 295 25.10 35.05 25.91
N ASP A 296 24.35 35.84 25.14
CA ASP A 296 24.86 36.97 24.38
C ASP A 296 23.72 37.86 23.84
N LYS A 297 24.03 39.16 23.72
CA LYS A 297 23.13 40.31 23.54
C LYS A 297 22.16 40.27 22.33
N PRO A 298 21.05 41.05 22.37
CA PRO A 298 19.94 40.95 21.42
C PRO A 298 20.18 41.69 20.10
N SER A 299 19.81 41.06 18.98
CA SER A 299 19.63 41.69 17.66
C SER A 299 18.50 40.97 16.86
N PRO A 300 17.89 41.60 15.83
CA PRO A 300 16.43 41.64 15.70
C PRO A 300 15.77 40.40 15.09
N LEU A 301 14.69 39.99 15.76
CA LEU A 301 13.73 38.93 15.43
C LEU A 301 13.06 39.11 14.04
N SER A 302 12.83 38.01 13.30
CA SER A 302 11.51 37.72 12.68
C SER A 302 11.32 36.38 11.91
N GLU A 303 12.07 35.29 12.18
CA GLU A 303 11.71 33.97 11.59
C GLU A 303 11.52 32.82 12.59
N THR A 304 12.07 32.94 13.79
CA THR A 304 11.95 31.93 14.87
C THR A 304 10.59 31.97 15.60
N SER A 305 9.84 33.06 15.51
CA SER A 305 8.54 33.22 16.20
C SER A 305 7.41 32.37 15.59
N LYS A 306 7.49 32.05 14.28
CA LYS A 306 6.47 31.24 13.59
C LYS A 306 6.51 29.75 14.00
N TYR A 307 7.69 29.23 14.32
CA TYR A 307 7.88 27.84 14.74
C TYR A 307 7.26 27.52 16.12
N ILE A 308 7.33 28.47 17.06
CA ILE A 308 6.78 28.31 18.41
C ILE A 308 5.24 28.33 18.39
N GLN A 309 4.64 29.16 17.51
CA GLN A 309 3.19 29.20 17.34
C GLN A 309 2.64 27.96 16.61
N GLN A 310 3.38 27.40 15.65
CA GLN A 310 3.00 26.15 14.97
C GLN A 310 3.07 24.92 15.88
N ALA A 311 4.11 24.78 16.71
CA ALA A 311 4.22 23.67 17.67
C ALA A 311 3.14 23.73 18.77
N ALA A 312 2.77 24.95 19.22
CA ALA A 312 1.66 25.14 20.14
C ALA A 312 0.29 24.83 19.48
N ALA A 313 0.11 25.16 18.20
CA ALA A 313 -1.09 24.80 17.43
C ALA A 313 -1.18 23.28 17.17
N MET A 314 -0.06 22.56 17.03
CA MET A 314 -0.01 21.10 16.90
C MET A 314 -0.57 20.37 18.14
N LYS A 315 -0.41 20.93 19.35
CA LYS A 315 -1.04 20.39 20.57
C LYS A 315 -2.57 20.45 20.52
N VAL A 316 -3.16 21.47 19.89
CA VAL A 316 -4.63 21.62 19.81
C VAL A 316 -5.25 20.56 18.87
N THR A 317 -4.58 20.24 17.76
CA THR A 317 -5.08 19.25 16.79
C THR A 317 -4.86 17.81 17.27
N ALA A 318 -3.73 17.51 17.91
CA ALA A 318 -3.46 16.20 18.49
C ALA A 318 -4.35 15.88 19.70
N ASN A 319 -4.61 16.87 20.57
CA ASN A 319 -5.54 16.69 21.68
C ASN A 319 -6.98 16.49 21.21
N LYS A 320 -7.42 17.10 20.09
CA LYS A 320 -8.71 16.79 19.48
C LYS A 320 -8.78 15.32 19.01
N CYS A 321 -7.70 14.77 18.45
CA CYS A 321 -7.64 13.35 18.05
C CYS A 321 -7.63 12.38 19.24
N LEU A 322 -7.02 12.74 20.36
CA LEU A 322 -7.01 11.93 21.59
C LEU A 322 -8.32 12.02 22.39
N ASP A 323 -8.92 13.21 22.48
CA ASP A 323 -10.18 13.44 23.20
C ASP A 323 -11.38 12.77 22.49
N GLU A 324 -11.36 12.68 21.16
CA GLU A 324 -12.30 11.84 20.40
C GLU A 324 -12.17 10.34 20.72
N ARG A 325 -10.95 9.82 20.95
CA ARG A 325 -10.75 8.41 21.36
C ARG A 325 -11.30 8.17 22.76
N TYR A 326 -11.10 9.09 23.69
CA TYR A 326 -11.59 8.94 25.06
C TYR A 326 -13.13 8.98 25.10
N ARG A 327 -13.76 9.89 24.35
CA ARG A 327 -15.23 9.95 24.24
C ARG A 327 -15.83 8.71 23.57
N LYS A 328 -15.26 8.23 22.46
CA LYS A 328 -15.77 7.01 21.77
C LYS A 328 -15.56 5.73 22.59
N SER A 329 -14.49 5.64 23.38
CA SER A 329 -14.23 4.47 24.24
C SER A 329 -15.14 4.41 25.46
N LYS A 330 -15.61 5.56 25.95
CA LYS A 330 -16.55 5.64 27.10
C LYS A 330 -17.99 5.34 26.68
N VAL A 331 -18.39 5.69 25.46
CA VAL A 331 -19.74 5.40 24.94
C VAL A 331 -19.94 3.90 24.68
N ILE A 332 -18.90 3.15 24.30
CA ILE A 332 -19.01 1.70 24.00
C ILE A 332 -19.07 0.84 25.28
N LYS A 333 -18.60 1.33 26.44
CA LYS A 333 -18.55 0.55 27.69
C LYS A 333 -19.77 0.68 28.60
N VAL A 334 -20.78 1.50 28.26
CA VAL A 334 -21.93 1.78 29.17
C VAL A 334 -23.26 1.17 28.65
N GLY A 335 -23.24 0.34 27.61
CA GLY A 335 -24.46 -0.18 26.98
C GLY A 335 -24.54 -1.70 26.87
N CYS A 336 -24.56 -2.45 27.99
CA CYS A 336 -25.18 -3.78 28.03
C CYS A 336 -25.47 -4.21 29.49
N PRO A 337 -26.73 -4.32 29.92
CA PRO A 337 -27.07 -4.93 31.19
C PRO A 337 -26.91 -6.46 31.10
N SER A 338 -26.23 -7.03 32.09
CA SER A 338 -26.10 -8.47 32.29
C SER A 338 -27.47 -9.14 32.46
N THR A 339 -27.85 -10.04 31.56
CA THR A 339 -28.91 -11.03 31.84
C THR A 339 -28.29 -12.30 32.40
N LYS A 340 -28.71 -12.61 33.63
CA LYS A 340 -28.39 -13.77 34.45
C LYS A 340 -28.62 -15.10 33.73
N LEU A 341 -27.73 -16.03 34.06
CA LEU A 341 -27.93 -17.48 34.01
C LEU A 341 -29.27 -17.89 34.66
N MET A 342 -30.03 -18.76 33.99
CA MET A 342 -30.96 -19.68 34.62
C MET A 342 -30.82 -21.08 34.00
N ASN A 343 -30.11 -21.89 34.77
CA ASN A 343 -30.25 -23.32 35.03
C ASN A 343 -31.55 -24.06 34.60
N ILE A 344 -31.32 -25.32 34.21
CA ILE A 344 -32.09 -26.57 34.45
C ILE A 344 -32.80 -27.25 33.25
N CYS A 345 -32.44 -28.54 33.13
CA CYS A 345 -32.97 -29.68 32.38
C CYS A 345 -32.61 -29.83 30.90
#